data_AF-A0A7Y4EE62-F1
#
_entry.id   AF-A0A7Y4EE62-F1
#
_cell.length_a   1.000
_cell.length_b   1.000
_cell.length_c   1.000
_cell.angle_alpha   90.00
_cell.angle_beta   90.00
_cell.angle_gamma   90.00
#
_symmetry.space_group_name_H-M   'P 1'
#
loop_
_entity.id
_entity.type
_entity.pdbx_description
1 polymer ?
#
loop_
_entity_poly.entity_id
_entity_poly.type
_entity_poly.pdbx_seq_one_letter_code
_entity_poly.pdbx_strand_id
1 'polypeptide(L)'
;MTSIPGGWTEYRTTFSRNEYNAFYQALDGLVGVSYSPFAVASSATAGMSYKFICNAQPTYPDAPKYAVVVEVYQPINGVPELVSINEIN
;
A
#
# COMPACT_ATOMS: atom_id res chain seq x y z
N MET A 1 7.73 15.43 14.59
CA MET A 1 7.55 15.20 13.15
C MET A 1 6.28 15.94 12.72
N THR A 2 6.45 16.99 11.94
CA THR A 2 5.36 17.84 11.43
C THR A 2 4.71 17.16 10.24
N SER A 3 3.52 16.59 10.43
CA SER A 3 2.65 16.20 9.32
C SER A 3 2.03 17.48 8.74
N ILE A 4 2.40 17.84 7.52
CA ILE A 4 1.71 18.89 6.76
C ILE A 4 0.37 18.30 6.31
N PRO A 5 -0.79 18.93 6.57
CA PRO A 5 -2.07 18.48 6.02
C PRO A 5 -1.98 18.41 4.49
N GLY A 6 -2.25 17.22 3.91
CA GLY A 6 -2.10 16.96 2.47
C GLY A 6 -0.68 16.58 1.99
N GLY A 7 0.32 16.58 2.88
CA GLY A 7 1.66 16.07 2.59
C GLY A 7 1.76 14.56 2.82
N TRP A 8 2.62 13.88 2.06
CA TRP A 8 3.01 12.50 2.34
C TRP A 8 4.12 12.48 3.39
N THR A 9 4.06 11.53 4.32
CA THR A 9 5.21 11.24 5.19
C THR A 9 6.36 10.66 4.39
N GLU A 10 7.57 10.69 4.94
CA GLU A 10 8.65 9.87 4.42
C GLU A 10 8.28 8.39 4.48
N TYR A 11 8.86 7.62 3.55
CA TYR A 11 8.75 6.17 3.58
C TYR A 11 9.47 5.62 4.80
N ARG A 12 8.81 4.68 5.48
CA ARG A 12 9.39 3.91 6.57
C ARG A 12 9.14 2.43 6.37
N THR A 13 10.02 1.61 6.93
CA THR A 13 9.93 0.13 6.86
C THR A 13 9.21 -0.48 8.07
N THR A 14 8.72 0.35 8.98
CA THR A 14 7.94 -0.06 10.16
C THR A 14 6.47 0.23 9.97
N PHE A 15 5.66 -0.81 10.11
CA PHE A 15 4.23 -0.76 9.86
C PHE A 15 3.46 -0.94 11.16
N SER A 16 2.40 -0.15 11.33
CA SER A 16 1.40 -0.37 12.37
C SER A 16 0.47 -1.51 12.00
N ARG A 17 -0.23 -2.07 13.00
CA ARG A 17 -1.27 -3.08 12.76
C ARG A 17 -2.38 -2.57 11.83
N ASN A 18 -2.72 -1.28 11.93
CA ASN A 18 -3.75 -0.67 11.09
C ASN A 18 -3.31 -0.61 9.62
N GLU A 19 -2.03 -0.34 9.37
CA GLU A 19 -1.47 -0.31 8.00
C GLU A 19 -1.44 -1.69 7.36
N TYR A 20 -1.04 -2.72 8.11
CA TYR A 20 -1.15 -4.09 7.63
C TYR A 20 -2.60 -4.47 7.35
N ASN A 21 -3.51 -4.16 8.27
CA ASN A 21 -4.93 -4.46 8.10
C ASN A 21 -5.51 -3.74 6.88
N ALA A 22 -5.15 -2.48 6.65
CA ALA A 22 -5.61 -1.72 5.49
C ALA A 22 -5.08 -2.31 4.19
N PHE A 23 -3.79 -2.65 4.16
CA PHE A 23 -3.15 -3.27 3.01
C PHE A 23 -3.79 -4.61 2.64
N TYR A 24 -3.90 -5.54 3.60
CA TYR A 24 -4.43 -6.88 3.34
C TYR A 24 -5.92 -6.88 3.01
N GLN A 25 -6.72 -6.02 3.64
CA GLN A 25 -8.14 -5.90 3.29
C GLN A 25 -8.34 -5.26 1.91
N ALA A 26 -7.56 -4.23 1.57
CA ALA A 26 -7.68 -3.59 0.25
C ALA A 26 -7.27 -4.51 -0.91
N LEU A 27 -6.35 -5.45 -0.66
CA LEU A 27 -5.90 -6.45 -1.63
C LEU A 27 -6.66 -7.77 -1.53
N ASP A 28 -7.63 -7.89 -0.62
CA ASP A 28 -8.42 -9.10 -0.47
C ASP A 28 -9.18 -9.38 -1.78
N GLY A 29 -9.09 -10.62 -2.26
CA GLY A 29 -9.67 -11.01 -3.55
C GLY A 29 -8.79 -10.79 -4.78
N LEU A 30 -7.63 -10.12 -4.66
CA LEU A 30 -6.65 -10.12 -5.76
C LEU A 30 -5.95 -11.47 -5.85
N VAL A 31 -5.93 -12.02 -7.07
CA VAL A 31 -5.32 -13.32 -7.39
C VAL A 31 -4.32 -13.16 -8.54
N GLY A 32 -3.35 -14.08 -8.61
CA GLY A 32 -2.36 -14.14 -9.69
C GLY A 32 -1.02 -13.45 -9.39
N VAL A 33 -1.01 -12.48 -8.46
CA VAL A 33 0.21 -11.78 -8.00
C VAL A 33 0.18 -11.64 -6.47
N SER A 34 1.28 -12.02 -5.82
CA SER A 34 1.48 -11.81 -4.39
C SER A 34 2.20 -10.50 -4.16
N TYR A 35 1.64 -9.63 -3.32
CA TYR A 35 2.23 -8.34 -2.95
C TYR A 35 2.77 -8.39 -1.53
N SER A 36 4.07 -8.14 -1.36
CA SER A 36 4.72 -8.06 -0.04
C SER A 36 5.19 -6.63 0.24
N PRO A 37 4.60 -5.90 1.21
CA PRO A 37 4.97 -4.52 1.48
C PRO A 37 6.31 -4.45 2.23
N PHE A 38 7.19 -3.55 1.80
CA PHE A 38 8.50 -3.30 2.44
C PHE A 38 8.63 -1.90 3.03
N ALA A 39 7.94 -0.91 2.46
CA ALA A 39 7.87 0.44 3.02
C ALA A 39 6.47 1.03 2.89
N VAL A 40 6.12 1.94 3.79
CA VAL A 40 4.86 2.69 3.78
C VAL A 40 5.11 4.19 3.95
N ALA A 41 4.38 4.98 3.18
CA ALA A 41 4.14 6.39 3.42
C ALA A 41 2.64 6.62 3.63
N SER A 42 2.29 7.57 4.49
CA SER A 42 0.90 7.89 4.83
C SER A 42 0.61 9.37 4.61
N SER A 43 -0.64 9.71 4.33
CA SER A 43 -1.10 11.10 4.27
C SER A 43 -2.49 11.24 4.88
N ALA A 44 -2.66 12.21 5.76
CA ALA A 44 -3.95 12.59 6.31
C ALA A 44 -4.67 13.51 5.31
N THR A 45 -5.67 12.96 4.61
CA THR A 45 -6.56 13.69 3.69
C THR A 45 -7.98 13.71 4.30
N ALA A 46 -9.05 13.41 3.55
CA ALA A 46 -10.43 13.23 4.07
C ALA A 46 -10.64 11.83 4.72
N GLY A 47 -9.56 11.28 5.27
CA GLY A 47 -9.36 9.88 5.63
C GLY A 47 -7.86 9.65 5.77
N MET A 48 -7.42 8.41 5.58
CA MET A 48 -6.00 8.05 5.57
C MET A 48 -5.63 7.40 4.25
N SER A 49 -4.72 8.03 3.50
CA SER A 49 -4.16 7.43 2.29
C SER A 49 -2.80 6.82 2.60
N TYR A 50 -2.55 5.63 2.07
CA TYR A 50 -1.31 4.90 2.22
C TYR A 50 -0.69 4.61 0.85
N LYS A 51 0.63 4.71 0.79
CA LYS A 51 1.47 4.26 -0.33
C LYS A 51 2.38 3.18 0.18
N PHE A 52 2.16 1.96 -0.26
CA PHE A 52 2.97 0.81 0.09
C PHE A 52 3.89 0.48 -1.05
N ILE A 53 5.19 0.57 -0.82
CA ILE A 53 6.13 -0.01 -1.77
C ILE A 53 6.19 -1.51 -1.51
N CYS A 54 5.86 -2.28 -2.54
CA CYS A 54 5.71 -3.72 -2.46
C CYS A 54 6.58 -4.42 -3.48
N ASN A 55 7.04 -5.60 -3.10
CA ASN A 55 7.55 -6.58 -4.06
C ASN A 55 6.36 -7.36 -4.62
N ALA A 56 6.12 -7.23 -5.92
CA ALA A 56 5.13 -7.99 -6.65
C ALA A 56 5.78 -9.28 -7.18
N GLN A 57 5.18 -10.42 -6.81
CA GLN A 57 5.61 -11.73 -7.25
C GLN A 57 4.46 -12.44 -7.96
N PRO A 58 4.47 -12.52 -9.29
CA PRO A 58 3.49 -13.29 -10.03
C PRO A 58 3.59 -14.78 -9.69
N THR A 59 2.47 -15.48 -9.81
CA THR A 59 2.32 -16.88 -9.37
C THR A 59 2.75 -17.91 -10.43
N TYR A 60 3.09 -17.48 -11.65
CA TYR A 60 3.54 -18.38 -12.71
C TYR A 60 5.04 -18.75 -12.57
N PRO A 61 5.47 -19.92 -13.09
CA PRO A 61 6.87 -20.35 -13.03
C PRO A 61 7.82 -19.34 -13.68
N ASP A 62 8.98 -19.10 -13.07
CA ASP A 62 10.04 -18.20 -13.55
C ASP A 62 9.64 -16.73 -13.72
N ALA A 63 8.53 -16.30 -13.10
CA ALA A 63 8.12 -14.91 -13.11
C ALA A 63 9.18 -13.99 -12.47
N PRO A 64 9.64 -12.94 -13.17
CA PRO A 64 10.50 -11.94 -12.56
C PRO A 64 9.71 -11.18 -11.49
N LYS A 65 10.37 -10.91 -10.36
CA LYS A 65 9.82 -10.01 -9.33
C LYS A 65 10.04 -8.57 -9.74
N TYR A 66 9.10 -7.71 -9.41
CA TYR A 66 9.19 -6.28 -9.71
C TYR A 66 8.65 -5.44 -8.55
N ALA A 67 9.10 -4.20 -8.45
CA ALA A 67 8.66 -3.29 -7.41
C ALA A 67 7.44 -2.51 -7.88
N VAL A 68 6.44 -2.40 -7.01
CA VAL A 68 5.23 -1.61 -7.25
C VAL A 68 4.94 -0.69 -6.08
N VAL A 69 4.27 0.43 -6.34
CA VAL A 69 3.58 1.23 -5.34
C VAL A 69 2.11 0.84 -5.37
N VAL A 70 1.62 0.30 -4.26
CA VAL A 70 0.21 0.04 -4.01
C VAL A 70 -0.36 1.22 -3.22
N GLU A 71 -1.33 1.90 -3.79
CA GLU A 71 -2.06 2.98 -3.14
C GLU A 71 -3.36 2.44 -2.54
N VAL A 72 -3.55 2.68 -1.24
CA VAL A 72 -4.74 2.27 -0.50
C VAL A 72 -5.35 3.50 0.17
N TYR A 73 -6.67 3.64 0.06
CA TYR A 73 -7.41 4.68 0.76
C TYR A 73 -8.28 4.06 1.86
N GLN A 74 -8.05 4.50 3.10
CA GLN A 74 -8.88 4.17 4.24
C GLN A 74 -9.83 5.35 4.53
N PRO A 75 -11.13 5.23 4.25
CA PRO A 75 -12.10 6.24 4.65
C PRO A 75 -12.24 6.29 6.17
N ILE A 76 -12.71 7.44 6.70
CA ILE A 76 -12.98 7.62 8.14
C ILE A 76 -14.00 6.59 8.63
N ASN A 77 -15.03 6.33 7.82
CA ASN A 77 -16.04 5.32 8.04
C ASN A 77 -16.13 4.43 6.79
N GLY A 78 -15.70 3.18 6.90
CA GLY A 78 -15.73 2.22 5.79
C GLY A 78 -14.55 1.27 5.82
N VAL A 79 -14.47 0.44 4.78
CA VAL A 79 -13.36 -0.50 4.58
C VAL A 79 -12.29 0.15 3.70
N PRO A 80 -11.01 -0.25 3.83
CA PRO A 80 -9.95 0.27 2.98
C PRO A 80 -10.09 -0.25 1.55
N GLU A 81 -9.86 0.64 0.60
CA GLU A 81 -10.04 0.39 -0.82
C GLU A 81 -8.71 0.51 -1.56
N LEU A 82 -8.47 -0.41 -2.49
CA LEU A 82 -7.36 -0.31 -3.43
C LEU A 82 -7.63 0.83 -4.42
N VAL A 83 -6.72 1.81 -4.47
CA VAL A 83 -6.82 2.94 -5.38
C VAL A 83 -6.07 2.64 -6.67
N SER A 84 -4.81 2.22 -6.56
CA SER A 84 -3.98 1.94 -7.73
C SER A 84 -2.80 1.02 -7.38
N ILE A 85 -2.27 0.34 -8.41
CA ILE A 85 -1.01 -0.40 -8.34
C ILE A 85 -0.17 0.10 -9.52
N ASN A 86 0.96 0.74 -9.22
CA ASN A 86 1.85 1.29 -10.23
C ASN A 86 3.23 0.65 -10.13
N GLU A 87 3.78 0.19 -11.24
CA GLU A 87 5.16 -0.30 -11.28
C GLU A 87 6.16 0.85 -11.10
N ILE A 88 7.26 0.57 -10.39
CA ILE A 88 8.38 1.49 -10.25
C ILE A 88 9.38 1.12 -11.35
N ASN A 89 9.55 2.01 -12.33
CA ASN A 89 10.51 1.90 -13.43
C ASN A 89 11.57 3.00 -13.33
#